data_AF-A0A2N5A2E9-F1
#
_entry.id   AF-A0A2N5A2E9-F1
#
_cell.length_a   1.000
_cell.length_b   1.000
_cell.length_c   1.000
_cell.angle_alpha   90.00
_cell.angle_beta   90.00
_cell.angle_gamma   90.00
#
_symmetry.space_group_name_H-M   'P 1'
#
loop_
_entity.id
_entity.type
_entity.pdbx_description
1 polymer ?
#
loop_
_entity_poly.entity_id
_entity_poly.type
_entity_poly.pdbx_seq_one_letter_code
_entity_poly.pdbx_strand_id
1 'polypeptide(L)'
;IILPVNDGRLFAVNADNGKLCETFANKGILNLQTNMPVTTPGMYEPTSPPIITDKTIVIAGAVTDNFSTREPSGVIRGFDVNTGKLLWAFDPGAKDPNAIPSDEHHFTLNSPNSWAPAAYDAKLDLVYLPMGVTTPDIWGGNRTPEQERYASSIVALN
;
A
#
# COMPACT_ATOMS: atom_id res chain seq x y z
N ILE A 1 -9.55 -13.72 9.05
CA ILE A 1 -8.37 -12.95 9.51
C ILE A 1 -7.59 -12.53 8.27
N ILE A 2 -7.26 -11.24 8.17
CA ILE A 2 -6.36 -10.70 7.14
C ILE A 2 -5.05 -10.36 7.84
N LEU A 3 -3.95 -10.96 7.39
CA LEU A 3 -2.65 -10.90 8.07
C LEU A 3 -1.55 -10.43 7.09
N PRO A 4 -1.14 -9.15 7.14
CA PRO A 4 0.03 -8.69 6.40
C PRO A 4 1.31 -9.24 7.02
N VAL A 5 2.33 -9.48 6.19
CA VAL A 5 3.68 -9.86 6.63
C VAL A 5 4.74 -9.01 5.93
N ASN A 6 5.86 -8.76 6.60
CA ASN A 6 6.93 -7.86 6.15
C ASN A 6 7.67 -8.29 4.88
N ASP A 7 7.34 -9.45 4.29
CA ASP A 7 7.84 -9.83 2.97
C ASP A 7 6.92 -9.40 1.82
N GLY A 8 5.90 -8.58 2.10
CA GLY A 8 4.97 -8.08 1.10
C GLY A 8 3.89 -9.08 0.70
N ARG A 9 3.61 -10.09 1.52
CA ARG A 9 2.41 -10.94 1.37
C ARG A 9 1.29 -10.51 2.31
N LEU A 10 0.06 -10.79 1.90
CA LEU A 10 -1.14 -10.65 2.72
C LEU A 10 -1.87 -11.99 2.72
N PHE A 11 -2.05 -12.57 3.91
CA PHE A 11 -2.70 -13.86 4.09
C PHE A 11 -4.17 -13.68 4.48
N ALA A 12 -5.05 -14.43 3.83
CA ALA A 12 -6.41 -14.63 4.28
C ALA A 12 -6.52 -15.99 4.98
N VAL A 13 -6.86 -15.95 6.27
CA VAL A 13 -6.94 -17.12 7.15
C VAL A 13 -8.35 -17.21 7.74
N ASN A 14 -8.94 -18.40 7.70
CA ASN A 14 -10.22 -18.68 8.34
C ASN A 14 -10.08 -18.54 9.86
N ALA A 15 -10.93 -17.72 10.48
CA ALA A 15 -10.83 -17.37 11.90
C ALA A 15 -11.18 -18.55 12.83
N ASP A 16 -12.01 -19.48 12.38
CA ASP A 16 -12.50 -20.60 13.19
C ASP A 16 -11.49 -21.76 13.25
N ASN A 17 -10.72 -21.97 12.17
CA ASN A 17 -9.88 -23.16 12.02
C ASN A 17 -8.42 -22.89 11.61
N GLY A 18 -8.03 -21.65 11.36
CA GLY A 18 -6.64 -21.27 11.04
C GLY A 18 -6.14 -21.70 9.67
N LYS A 19 -6.97 -22.29 8.80
CA LYS A 19 -6.60 -22.66 7.44
C LYS A 19 -6.65 -21.45 6.50
N LEU A 20 -5.87 -21.49 5.42
CA LEU A 20 -5.95 -20.48 4.37
C LEU A 20 -7.34 -20.47 3.72
N CYS A 21 -7.84 -19.28 3.42
CA CYS A 21 -9.04 -19.09 2.62
C CYS A 21 -8.70 -19.34 1.14
N GLU A 22 -8.83 -20.57 0.65
CA GLU A 22 -8.37 -20.95 -0.70
C GLU A 22 -9.05 -20.19 -1.85
N THR A 23 -10.22 -19.60 -1.62
CA THR A 23 -10.96 -18.80 -2.60
C THR A 23 -10.48 -17.35 -2.72
N PHE A 24 -9.58 -16.90 -1.84
CA PHE A 24 -9.05 -15.53 -1.82
C PHE A 24 -7.71 -15.47 -2.57
N ALA A 25 -7.57 -14.52 -3.49
CA ALA A 25 -6.36 -14.27 -4.27
C ALA A 25 -5.73 -15.57 -4.83
N ASN A 26 -4.44 -15.80 -4.59
CA ASN A 26 -3.79 -17.06 -4.94
C ASN A 26 -3.79 -18.00 -3.73
N LYS A 27 -4.86 -18.80 -3.60
CA LYS A 27 -5.02 -19.83 -2.55
C LYS A 27 -4.81 -19.29 -1.13
N GLY A 28 -5.40 -18.13 -0.85
CA GLY A 28 -5.33 -17.44 0.44
C GLY A 28 -4.15 -16.48 0.59
N ILE A 29 -3.34 -16.27 -0.45
CA ILE A 29 -2.16 -15.41 -0.41
C ILE A 29 -2.26 -14.35 -1.52
N LEU A 30 -2.21 -13.09 -1.13
CA LEU A 30 -2.10 -11.94 -2.04
C LEU A 30 -0.65 -11.43 -2.04
N ASN A 31 -0.10 -11.21 -3.23
CA ASN A 31 1.22 -10.61 -3.42
C ASN A 31 1.09 -9.08 -3.52
N LEU A 32 1.56 -8.37 -2.50
CA LEU A 32 1.58 -6.90 -2.46
C LEU A 32 2.79 -6.31 -3.20
N GLN A 33 3.72 -7.12 -3.70
CA GLN A 33 4.86 -6.64 -4.48
C GLN A 33 4.57 -6.56 -5.99
N THR A 34 3.38 -6.99 -6.43
CA THR A 34 2.93 -6.87 -7.82
C THR A 34 2.99 -5.41 -8.29
N ASN A 35 3.62 -5.17 -9.45
CA ASN A 35 3.92 -3.85 -10.03
C ASN A 35 4.76 -2.90 -9.17
N MET A 36 5.39 -3.37 -8.08
CA MET A 36 6.35 -2.56 -7.35
C MET A 36 7.65 -2.43 -8.16
N PRO A 37 8.31 -1.26 -8.15
CA PRO A 37 9.57 -1.05 -8.86
C PRO A 37 10.76 -1.74 -8.19
N VAL A 38 10.61 -2.13 -6.91
CA VAL A 38 11.60 -2.84 -6.09
C VAL A 38 10.85 -3.89 -5.26
N THR A 39 11.31 -5.15 -5.32
CA THR A 39 10.65 -6.32 -4.70
C THR A 39 11.57 -7.09 -3.76
N THR A 40 12.65 -6.45 -3.29
CA THR A 40 13.56 -7.07 -2.33
C THR A 40 12.80 -7.32 -1.02
N PRO A 41 12.83 -8.54 -0.46
CA PRO A 41 12.17 -8.84 0.81
C PRO A 41 12.61 -7.89 1.93
N GLY A 42 11.66 -7.37 2.71
CA GLY A 42 11.90 -6.42 3.79
C GLY A 42 12.05 -4.96 3.36
N MET A 43 11.99 -4.64 2.06
CA MET A 43 11.99 -3.23 1.60
C MET A 43 10.59 -2.60 1.54
N TYR A 44 9.54 -3.42 1.39
CA TYR A 44 8.15 -3.01 1.54
C TYR A 44 7.52 -3.83 2.65
N GLU A 45 7.11 -3.14 3.72
CA GLU A 45 6.64 -3.76 4.95
C GLU A 45 5.27 -3.20 5.32
N PRO A 46 4.16 -3.95 5.11
CA PRO A 46 2.85 -3.57 5.62
C PRO A 46 2.79 -3.72 7.16
N THR A 47 3.39 -2.77 7.87
CA THR A 47 3.62 -2.83 9.33
C THR A 47 2.36 -2.58 10.17
N SER A 48 1.40 -1.83 9.65
CA SER A 48 0.13 -1.55 10.32
C SER A 48 -1.00 -2.47 9.84
N PRO A 49 -2.04 -2.70 10.66
CA PRO A 49 -3.23 -3.41 10.21
C PRO A 49 -3.88 -2.73 9.00
N PRO A 50 -4.37 -3.48 8.00
CA PRO A 50 -5.20 -2.92 6.95
C PRO A 50 -6.52 -2.40 7.50
N ILE A 51 -7.11 -1.43 6.81
CA ILE A 51 -8.52 -1.11 6.99
C ILE A 51 -9.35 -2.15 6.22
N ILE A 52 -10.32 -2.74 6.89
CA ILE A 52 -11.28 -3.68 6.29
C ILE A 52 -12.66 -3.01 6.30
N THR A 53 -13.20 -2.77 5.11
CA THR A 53 -14.57 -2.26 4.91
C THR A 53 -15.51 -3.41 4.53
N ASP A 54 -16.75 -3.11 4.13
CA ASP A 54 -17.71 -4.09 3.62
C ASP A 54 -17.28 -4.71 2.28
N LYS A 55 -16.46 -3.99 1.50
CA LYS A 55 -16.07 -4.37 0.13
C LYS A 55 -14.58 -4.40 -0.12
N THR A 56 -13.81 -3.66 0.67
CA THR A 56 -12.41 -3.34 0.33
C THR A 56 -11.46 -3.53 1.51
N ILE A 57 -10.34 -4.18 1.24
CA ILE A 57 -9.13 -4.17 2.04
C ILE A 57 -8.29 -2.99 1.57
N VAL A 58 -8.11 -1.98 2.41
CA VAL A 58 -7.19 -0.87 2.14
C VAL A 58 -5.87 -1.19 2.82
N ILE A 59 -4.81 -1.27 2.02
CA ILE A 59 -3.46 -1.57 2.48
C ILE A 59 -2.50 -0.45 2.11
N ALA A 60 -1.72 -0.06 3.11
CA ALA A 60 -0.55 0.80 3.00
C ALA A 60 0.62 0.09 3.69
N GLY A 61 1.83 0.64 3.58
CA GLY A 61 3.00 0.04 4.21
C GLY A 61 4.12 1.05 4.44
N ALA A 62 5.07 0.64 5.27
CA ALA A 62 6.39 1.24 5.35
C ALA A 62 7.25 0.80 4.16
N VAL A 63 8.22 1.64 3.81
CA VAL A 63 9.31 1.29 2.91
C VAL A 63 10.63 1.62 3.59
N THR A 64 11.75 1.04 3.14
CA THR A 64 13.07 1.33 3.71
C THR A 64 13.57 2.71 3.28
N ASP A 65 13.00 3.75 3.85
CA ASP A 65 13.01 5.14 3.36
C ASP A 65 14.23 5.99 3.77
N ASN A 66 15.29 5.39 4.30
CA ASN A 66 16.34 6.17 4.98
C ASN A 66 17.44 6.77 4.07
N PHE A 67 17.98 6.02 3.10
CA PHE A 67 19.25 6.41 2.46
C PHE A 67 19.31 6.26 0.93
N SER A 68 18.35 5.55 0.34
CA SER A 68 18.37 5.21 -1.09
C SER A 68 17.48 6.15 -1.88
N THR A 69 17.74 6.27 -3.18
CA THR A 69 16.83 6.89 -4.15
C THR A 69 16.21 5.84 -5.08
N ARG A 70 16.26 4.57 -4.67
CA ARG A 70 15.67 3.44 -5.39
C ARG A 70 15.01 2.49 -4.39
N GLU A 71 13.88 2.91 -3.86
CA GLU A 71 13.05 2.17 -2.90
C GLU A 71 11.67 1.85 -3.49
N PRO A 72 10.93 0.88 -2.91
CA PRO A 72 9.56 0.59 -3.32
C PRO A 72 8.67 1.83 -3.30
N SER A 73 7.56 1.76 -4.02
CA SER A 73 6.53 2.79 -3.95
C SER A 73 5.79 2.69 -2.61
N GLY A 74 5.52 3.84 -2.00
CA GLY A 74 4.56 3.99 -0.90
C GLY A 74 3.08 3.86 -1.29
N VAL A 75 2.78 3.35 -2.50
CA VAL A 75 1.42 3.22 -3.04
C VAL A 75 0.44 2.58 -2.06
N ILE A 76 -0.72 3.22 -1.92
CA ILE A 76 -1.87 2.73 -1.15
C ILE A 76 -2.81 2.02 -2.13
N ARG A 77 -3.35 0.86 -1.74
CA ARG A 77 -4.17 0.04 -2.65
C ARG A 77 -5.44 -0.45 -1.97
N GLY A 78 -6.50 -0.50 -2.75
CA GLY A 78 -7.76 -1.13 -2.40
C GLY A 78 -7.93 -2.46 -3.13
N PHE A 79 -8.15 -3.54 -2.37
CA PHE A 79 -8.44 -4.86 -2.91
C PHE A 79 -9.84 -5.29 -2.52
N ASP A 80 -10.53 -6.01 -3.39
CA ASP A 80 -11.81 -6.64 -3.07
C ASP A 80 -11.66 -7.60 -1.89
N VAL A 81 -12.52 -7.45 -0.88
CA VAL A 81 -12.39 -8.15 0.40
C VAL A 81 -12.60 -9.66 0.31
N ASN A 82 -13.35 -10.13 -0.71
CA ASN A 82 -13.67 -11.54 -0.87
C ASN A 82 -12.69 -12.24 -1.80
N THR A 83 -12.24 -11.56 -2.85
CA THR A 83 -11.45 -12.14 -3.94
C THR A 83 -9.99 -11.74 -3.91
N GLY A 84 -9.64 -10.63 -3.25
CA GLY A 84 -8.29 -10.08 -3.26
C GLY A 84 -7.91 -9.41 -4.58
N LYS A 85 -8.88 -9.17 -5.49
CA LYS A 85 -8.64 -8.48 -6.76
C LYS A 85 -8.34 -7.00 -6.50
N LEU A 86 -7.32 -6.45 -7.17
CA LEU A 86 -7.04 -5.00 -7.12
C LEU A 86 -8.22 -4.22 -7.72
N LEU A 87 -8.75 -3.28 -6.94
CA LEU A 87 -9.85 -2.39 -7.34
C LEU A 87 -9.34 -1.00 -7.73
N TRP A 88 -8.42 -0.46 -6.94
CA TRP A 88 -7.84 0.86 -7.14
C TRP A 88 -6.44 0.95 -6.52
N ALA A 89 -5.67 1.92 -6.99
CA ALA A 89 -4.39 2.30 -6.42
C ALA A 89 -4.33 3.83 -6.26
N PHE A 90 -3.57 4.28 -5.27
CA PHE A 90 -3.22 5.68 -5.06
C PHE A 90 -1.70 5.75 -4.86
N ASP A 91 -0.98 6.14 -5.91
CA ASP A 91 0.47 6.31 -5.92
C ASP A 91 0.82 7.81 -5.76
N PRO A 92 1.17 8.26 -4.54
CA PRO A 92 1.33 9.68 -4.25
C PRO A 92 2.57 10.31 -4.92
N GLY A 93 3.46 9.50 -5.51
CA GLY A 93 4.60 10.01 -6.29
C GLY A 93 4.31 10.16 -7.78
N ALA A 94 3.17 9.66 -8.26
CA ALA A 94 2.84 9.67 -9.68
C ALA A 94 2.14 10.96 -10.12
N LYS A 95 2.32 11.32 -11.40
CA LYS A 95 1.58 12.42 -12.04
C LYS A 95 0.07 12.15 -12.10
N ASP A 96 -0.30 10.90 -12.39
CA ASP A 96 -1.65 10.39 -12.26
C ASP A 96 -1.68 9.37 -11.11
N PRO A 97 -2.00 9.80 -9.88
CA PRO A 97 -1.90 8.95 -8.70
C PRO A 97 -2.88 7.77 -8.73
N ASN A 98 -3.96 7.85 -9.51
CA ASN A 98 -5.00 6.83 -9.51
C ASN A 98 -4.81 5.77 -10.61
N ALA A 99 -3.73 5.89 -11.41
CA ALA A 99 -3.45 4.96 -12.47
C ALA A 99 -3.05 3.58 -11.91
N ILE A 100 -3.75 2.54 -12.34
CA ILE A 100 -3.30 1.15 -12.14
C ILE A 100 -2.32 0.83 -13.28
N PRO A 101 -1.04 0.54 -12.99
CA PRO A 101 -0.06 0.24 -14.03
C PRO A 101 -0.42 -1.05 -14.78
N SER A 102 -0.08 -1.12 -16.07
CA SER A 102 -0.11 -2.38 -16.82
C SER A 102 0.97 -3.33 -16.31
N ASP A 103 0.93 -4.59 -16.73
CA ASP A 103 1.89 -5.62 -16.29
C ASP A 103 3.36 -5.25 -16.62
N GLU A 104 3.59 -4.44 -17.66
CA GLU A 104 4.91 -3.96 -18.07
C GLU A 104 5.35 -2.67 -17.36
N HIS A 105 4.48 -2.05 -16.56
CA HIS A 105 4.75 -0.82 -15.85
C HIS A 105 4.77 -1.04 -14.33
N HIS A 106 5.49 -0.15 -13.65
CA HIS A 106 5.62 -0.15 -12.21
C HIS A 106 5.04 1.14 -11.61
N PHE A 107 4.65 1.07 -10.34
CA PHE A 107 4.44 2.25 -9.52
C PHE A 107 5.73 3.07 -9.39
N THR A 108 5.58 4.33 -9.00
CA THR A 108 6.65 5.30 -8.93
C THR A 108 7.64 4.95 -7.83
N LEU A 109 8.94 5.04 -8.13
CA LEU A 109 10.00 4.86 -7.14
C LEU A 109 9.89 5.94 -6.06
N ASN A 110 10.13 5.54 -4.80
CA ASN A 110 10.23 6.45 -3.65
C ASN A 110 8.97 7.30 -3.38
N SER A 111 7.80 6.87 -3.83
CA SER A 111 6.55 7.57 -3.49
C SER A 111 6.38 7.67 -1.98
N PRO A 112 5.83 8.78 -1.45
CA PRO A 112 5.52 8.89 -0.03
C PRO A 112 4.72 7.69 0.47
N ASN A 113 5.12 7.12 1.59
CA ASN A 113 4.47 5.95 2.18
C ASN A 113 3.46 6.33 3.27
N SER A 114 2.70 5.35 3.75
CA SER A 114 1.82 5.51 4.92
C SER A 114 1.96 4.26 5.77
N TRP A 115 2.77 4.34 6.82
CA TRP A 115 3.06 3.21 7.70
C TRP A 115 2.28 3.24 9.02
N ALA A 116 1.78 4.40 9.43
CA ALA A 116 0.99 4.54 10.66
C ALA A 116 -0.44 3.99 10.49
N PRO A 117 -1.10 3.58 11.58
CA PRO A 117 -2.48 3.12 11.52
C PRO A 117 -3.42 4.17 10.89
N ALA A 118 -4.22 3.74 9.92
CA ALA A 118 -5.25 4.55 9.28
C ALA A 118 -6.57 4.51 10.07
N ALA A 119 -7.50 5.41 9.72
CA ALA A 119 -8.86 5.42 10.26
C ALA A 119 -9.89 5.38 9.12
N TYR A 120 -11.08 4.82 9.38
CA TYR A 120 -12.17 4.74 8.42
C TYR A 120 -13.47 5.26 9.02
N ASP A 121 -14.16 6.15 8.29
CA ASP A 121 -15.50 6.60 8.61
C ASP A 121 -16.51 5.97 7.66
N ALA A 122 -17.28 5.00 8.16
CA ALA A 122 -18.28 4.27 7.38
C ALA A 122 -19.50 5.12 6.96
N LYS A 123 -19.75 6.27 7.60
CA LYS A 123 -20.85 7.17 7.20
C LYS A 123 -20.46 8.04 6.00
N LEU A 124 -19.19 8.42 5.93
CA LEU A 124 -18.62 9.20 4.84
C LEU A 124 -18.06 8.33 3.72
N ASP A 125 -17.82 7.05 4.02
CA ASP A 125 -17.09 6.11 3.17
C ASP A 125 -15.71 6.69 2.80
N LEU A 126 -14.95 7.09 3.83
CA LEU A 126 -13.63 7.70 3.69
C LEU A 126 -12.61 7.02 4.59
N VAL A 127 -11.44 6.73 4.02
CA VAL A 127 -10.25 6.30 4.76
C VAL A 127 -9.28 7.47 4.90
N TYR A 128 -8.76 7.67 6.11
CA TYR A 128 -7.82 8.73 6.46
C TYR A 128 -6.44 8.12 6.72
N LEU A 129 -5.44 8.54 5.96
CA LEU A 129 -4.08 8.01 5.99
C LEU A 129 -3.07 9.12 6.34
N PRO A 130 -2.28 8.95 7.41
CA PRO A 130 -1.13 9.81 7.66
C PRO A 130 0.01 9.46 6.70
N MET A 131 0.45 10.44 5.92
CA MET A 131 1.48 10.28 4.89
C MET A 131 2.86 10.66 5.42
N GLY A 132 3.85 9.83 5.10
CA GLY A 132 5.27 10.13 5.24
C GLY A 132 5.77 11.09 4.17
N VAL A 133 7.06 11.03 3.87
CA VAL A 133 7.72 11.85 2.85
C VAL A 133 8.28 10.98 1.73
N THR A 134 8.69 11.60 0.63
CA THR A 134 9.47 10.88 -0.38
C THR A 134 10.85 10.54 0.14
N THR A 135 11.20 9.28 -0.09
CA THR A 135 12.51 8.71 0.21
C THR A 135 13.63 9.33 -0.64
N PRO A 136 14.81 9.63 -0.07
CA PRO A 136 15.18 9.42 1.32
C PRO A 136 14.61 10.48 2.27
N ASP A 137 14.29 10.06 3.50
CA ASP A 137 13.72 10.92 4.53
C ASP A 137 14.68 12.04 4.96
N ILE A 138 15.98 11.72 4.96
CA ILE A 138 17.04 12.60 5.48
C ILE A 138 17.42 13.74 4.52
N TRP A 139 17.03 13.68 3.24
CA TRP A 139 17.43 14.67 2.24
C TRP A 139 16.41 14.80 1.11
N GLY A 140 15.87 16.01 0.94
CA GLY A 140 14.78 16.29 -0.01
C GLY A 140 15.21 16.89 -1.36
N GLY A 141 16.49 17.05 -1.66
CA GLY A 141 16.92 17.85 -2.83
C GLY A 141 16.60 17.26 -4.21
N ASN A 142 16.23 15.97 -4.30
CA ASN A 142 15.78 15.31 -5.54
C ASN A 142 14.25 15.17 -5.62
N ARG A 143 13.49 15.67 -4.63
CA ARG A 143 12.05 15.47 -4.60
C ARG A 143 11.37 16.33 -5.66
N THR A 144 10.45 15.73 -6.41
CA THR A 144 9.67 16.44 -7.44
C THR A 144 8.41 17.09 -6.85
N PRO A 145 7.78 18.04 -7.55
CA PRO A 145 6.49 18.60 -7.13
C PRO A 145 5.40 17.54 -6.94
N GLU A 146 5.39 16.47 -7.74
CA GLU A 146 4.45 15.36 -7.60
C GLU A 146 4.68 14.60 -6.29
N GLN A 147 5.94 14.27 -6.00
CA GLN A 147 6.37 13.59 -4.78
C GLN A 147 6.06 14.40 -3.51
N GLU A 148 6.15 15.72 -3.57
CA GLU A 148 5.87 16.60 -2.43
C GLU A 148 4.37 16.92 -2.26
N ARG A 149 3.53 16.66 -3.28
CA ARG A 149 2.12 17.07 -3.30
C ARG A 149 1.31 16.50 -2.13
N TYR A 150 1.61 15.26 -1.72
CA TYR A 150 0.90 14.54 -0.67
C TYR A 150 1.78 14.20 0.54
N ALA A 151 3.06 14.58 0.50
CA ALA A 151 4.00 14.31 1.58
C ALA A 151 3.63 15.11 2.86
N SER A 152 3.97 14.57 4.03
CA SER A 152 3.78 15.22 5.34
C SER A 152 2.34 15.75 5.56
N SER A 153 1.35 14.92 5.21
CA SER A 153 -0.06 15.32 5.22
C SER A 153 -0.97 14.23 5.80
N ILE A 154 -2.25 14.56 5.96
CA ILE A 154 -3.32 13.57 6.12
C ILE A 154 -4.12 13.56 4.81
N VAL A 155 -4.20 12.39 4.18
CA VAL A 155 -5.00 12.20 2.96
C VAL A 155 -6.30 11.49 3.33
N ALA A 156 -7.40 11.92 2.71
CA ALA A 156 -8.68 11.21 2.74
C ALA A 156 -8.97 10.62 1.36
N LEU A 157 -9.17 9.31 1.27
CA LEU A 157 -9.54 8.59 0.04
C LEU A 157 -10.96 8.05 0.15
N ASN A 158 -11.69 8.05 -0.96
CA ASN A 158 -13.02 7.46 -1.12
C ASN A 158 -12.90 6.17 -1.95
#